data_AF-R6M0A1-F1
#
_entry.id   AF-R6M0A1-F1
#
_cell.length_a   1.000
_cell.length_b   1.000
_cell.length_c   1.000
_cell.angle_alpha   90.00
_cell.angle_beta   90.00
_cell.angle_gamma   90.00
#
_symmetry.space_group_name_H-M   'P 1'
#
loop_
_entity.id
_entity.type
_entity.pdbx_description
1 polymer ?
#
loop_
_entity_poly.entity_id
_entity_poly.type
_entity_poly.pdbx_seq_one_letter_code
_entity_poly.pdbx_strand_id
1 'polypeptide(L)'
;MDNLAQHKLLLQQIHDTYIKKNHDYGDSFSRSFKKYGLVVAMVRMEDKWNRLDNMASGAEQKVADETIRDTLLDLAGYCVMTMMELDRQKDNANQKAFEEQVRTEYADVSAKEDNTLDDGEKIVLHDEEKGDMEVNVPEKVAKAKKPIDEGKVMALYRAKWSQKKIADEMGCSQSKICQIIKANR
;
A
#
# COMPACT_ATOMS: atom_id res chain seq x y z
N MET A 1 24.87 -7.61 -36.09
CA MET A 1 24.30 -6.68 -35.08
C MET A 1 25.32 -6.52 -33.98
N ASP A 2 25.40 -5.34 -33.37
CA ASP A 2 26.18 -5.12 -32.16
C ASP A 2 25.60 -5.92 -30.96
N ASN A 3 26.45 -6.35 -30.02
CA ASN A 3 26.04 -7.16 -28.88
C ASN A 3 25.06 -6.41 -27.96
N LEU A 4 25.23 -5.10 -27.78
CA LEU A 4 24.31 -4.30 -26.96
C LEU A 4 22.94 -4.18 -27.64
N ALA A 5 22.94 -4.00 -28.97
CA ALA A 5 21.70 -3.97 -29.75
C ALA A 5 20.94 -5.30 -29.68
N GLN A 6 21.66 -6.43 -29.79
CA GLN A 6 21.06 -7.76 -29.67
C GLN A 6 20.50 -8.02 -28.26
N HIS A 7 21.25 -7.67 -27.22
CA HIS A 7 20.78 -7.79 -25.84
C HIS A 7 19.51 -6.97 -25.60
N LYS A 8 19.49 -5.71 -26.04
CA LYS A 8 18.31 -4.84 -25.94
C LYS A 8 17.09 -5.43 -26.65
N LEU A 9 17.29 -6.03 -27.83
CA LEU A 9 16.22 -6.69 -28.58
C LEU A 9 15.62 -7.86 -27.81
N LEU A 10 16.44 -8.68 -27.15
CA LEU A 10 15.95 -9.80 -26.33
C LEU A 10 15.13 -9.32 -25.13
N LEU A 11 15.59 -8.28 -24.43
CA LEU A 11 14.84 -7.67 -23.33
C LEU A 11 13.50 -7.11 -23.80
N GLN A 12 13.47 -6.46 -24.96
CA GLN A 12 12.24 -5.95 -25.55
C GLN A 12 11.27 -7.09 -25.87
N GLN A 13 11.75 -8.20 -26.41
CA GLN A 13 10.89 -9.35 -26.71
C GLN A 13 10.28 -9.98 -25.45
N ILE A 14 11.05 -10.07 -24.35
CA ILE A 14 10.52 -10.51 -23.05
C ILE A 14 9.41 -9.56 -22.58
N HIS A 15 9.63 -8.25 -22.70
CA HIS A 15 8.65 -7.25 -22.33
C HIS A 15 7.37 -7.32 -23.19
N ASP A 16 7.50 -7.44 -24.51
CA ASP A 16 6.38 -7.56 -25.43
C ASP A 16 5.57 -8.83 -25.15
N THR A 17 6.25 -9.92 -24.80
CA THR A 17 5.63 -11.20 -24.42
C THR A 17 4.86 -11.04 -23.12
N TYR A 18 5.44 -10.35 -22.13
CA TYR A 18 4.76 -10.02 -20.88
C TYR A 18 3.49 -9.21 -21.13
N ILE A 19 3.54 -8.17 -21.99
CA ILE A 19 2.36 -7.36 -22.33
C ILE A 19 1.25 -8.24 -22.92
N LYS A 20 1.58 -9.07 -23.93
CA LYS A 20 0.59 -9.95 -24.59
C LYS A 20 -0.03 -10.94 -23.61
N LYS A 21 0.81 -11.66 -22.83
CA LYS A 21 0.31 -12.63 -21.84
C LYS A 21 -0.51 -11.94 -20.74
N ASN A 22 -0.11 -10.76 -20.28
CA ASN A 22 -0.86 -10.03 -19.26
C ASN A 22 -2.18 -9.48 -19.80
N HIS A 23 -2.28 -9.15 -21.08
CA HIS A 23 -3.55 -8.85 -21.73
C HIS A 23 -4.49 -10.07 -21.76
N ASP A 24 -3.98 -11.23 -22.16
CA ASP A 24 -4.81 -12.43 -22.36
C ASP A 24 -5.19 -13.14 -21.04
N TYR A 25 -4.32 -13.11 -20.03
CA TYR A 25 -4.48 -13.87 -18.77
C TYR A 25 -4.64 -12.98 -17.52
N GLY A 26 -4.50 -11.66 -17.66
CA GLY A 26 -4.47 -10.72 -16.54
C GLY A 26 -3.30 -10.97 -15.58
N ASP A 27 -3.44 -10.54 -14.32
CA ASP A 27 -2.42 -10.65 -13.26
C ASP A 27 -2.29 -12.08 -12.67
N SER A 28 -2.49 -13.12 -13.48
CA SER A 28 -2.57 -14.53 -13.02
C SER A 28 -1.37 -15.00 -12.20
N PHE A 29 -0.16 -14.62 -12.63
CA PHE A 29 1.05 -14.92 -11.88
C PHE A 29 1.06 -14.19 -10.53
N SER A 30 0.78 -12.89 -10.52
CA SER A 30 0.73 -12.08 -9.29
C SER A 30 -0.28 -12.62 -8.28
N ARG A 31 -1.46 -13.05 -8.73
CA ARG A 31 -2.45 -13.69 -7.85
C ARG A 31 -1.92 -14.97 -7.23
N SER A 32 -1.27 -15.81 -8.04
CA SER A 32 -0.70 -17.08 -7.57
C SER A 32 0.46 -16.86 -6.60
N PHE A 33 1.35 -15.92 -6.91
CA PHE A 33 2.46 -15.54 -6.05
C PHE A 33 1.98 -14.96 -4.71
N LYS A 34 0.95 -14.12 -4.70
CA LYS A 34 0.35 -13.62 -3.45
C LYS A 34 -0.22 -14.74 -2.58
N LYS A 35 -0.79 -15.78 -3.20
CA LYS A 35 -1.42 -16.90 -2.49
C LYS A 35 -0.41 -17.91 -1.95
N TYR A 36 0.59 -18.25 -2.75
CA TYR A 36 1.49 -19.37 -2.46
C TYR A 36 2.95 -18.94 -2.21
N GLY A 37 3.30 -17.69 -2.50
CA GLY A 37 4.64 -17.15 -2.33
C GLY A 37 5.63 -17.64 -3.38
N LEU A 38 6.91 -17.63 -2.98
CA LEU A 38 8.06 -17.91 -3.85
C LEU A 38 8.02 -19.31 -4.47
N VAL A 39 7.36 -20.28 -3.83
CA VAL A 39 7.27 -21.66 -4.34
C VAL A 39 6.64 -21.73 -5.73
N VAL A 40 5.63 -20.89 -6.02
CA VAL A 40 5.01 -20.87 -7.36
C VAL A 40 6.00 -20.39 -8.40
N ALA A 41 6.83 -19.39 -8.10
CA ALA A 41 7.87 -18.96 -9.02
C ALA A 41 8.87 -20.09 -9.28
N MET A 42 9.32 -20.77 -8.23
CA MET A 42 10.26 -21.90 -8.34
C MET A 42 9.72 -23.02 -9.23
N VAL A 43 8.48 -23.47 -8.98
CA VAL A 43 7.84 -24.53 -9.77
C VAL A 43 7.72 -24.12 -11.24
N ARG A 44 7.31 -22.88 -11.54
CA ARG A 44 7.20 -22.41 -12.92
C ARG A 44 8.54 -22.32 -13.64
N MET A 45 9.60 -21.95 -12.92
CA MET A 45 10.96 -21.95 -13.48
C MET A 45 11.47 -23.38 -13.68
N GLU A 46 11.21 -24.28 -12.73
CA GLU A 46 11.58 -25.70 -12.81
C GLU A 46 10.93 -26.38 -14.03
N ASP A 47 9.64 -26.11 -14.30
CA ASP A 47 8.97 -26.60 -15.51
C ASP A 47 9.72 -26.19 -16.80
N LYS A 48 10.23 -24.95 -16.86
CA LYS A 48 10.99 -24.44 -18.02
C LYS A 48 12.42 -24.96 -18.05
N TRP A 49 13.05 -25.11 -16.89
CA TRP A 49 14.37 -25.70 -16.77
C TRP A 49 14.38 -27.16 -17.23
N ASN A 50 13.44 -27.97 -16.74
CA ASN A 50 13.29 -29.37 -17.13
C ASN A 50 13.04 -29.50 -18.63
N ARG A 51 12.25 -28.59 -19.22
CA ARG A 51 12.07 -28.53 -20.67
C ARG A 51 13.37 -28.22 -21.40
N LEU A 52 14.13 -27.22 -20.93
CA LEU A 52 15.42 -26.84 -21.48
C LEU A 52 16.41 -28.02 -21.42
N ASP A 53 16.48 -28.69 -20.28
CA ASP A 53 17.37 -29.83 -20.03
C ASP A 53 17.07 -31.00 -20.98
N ASN A 54 15.78 -31.32 -21.16
CA ASN A 54 15.33 -32.34 -22.11
C ASN A 54 15.72 -31.98 -23.56
N MET A 55 15.56 -30.72 -23.98
CA MET A 55 15.98 -30.28 -25.31
C MET A 55 17.50 -30.31 -25.49
N ALA A 56 18.25 -29.87 -24.49
CA ALA A 56 19.71 -29.83 -24.52
C ALA A 56 20.32 -31.24 -24.53
N SER A 57 19.66 -32.21 -23.89
CA SER A 57 20.08 -33.61 -23.84
C SER A 57 19.76 -34.41 -25.11
N GLY A 58 19.13 -33.80 -26.11
CA GLY A 58 18.80 -34.47 -27.37
C GLY A 58 17.66 -35.49 -27.27
N ALA A 59 16.83 -35.40 -26.23
CA ALA A 59 15.64 -36.24 -26.11
C ALA A 59 14.65 -35.91 -27.24
N GLU A 60 13.97 -36.93 -27.80
CA GLU A 60 12.94 -36.71 -28.82
C GLU A 60 11.82 -35.82 -28.27
N GLN A 61 11.73 -34.60 -28.81
CA GLN A 61 10.64 -33.68 -28.54
C GLN A 61 9.38 -34.16 -29.28
N LYS A 62 8.36 -34.55 -28.52
CA LYS A 62 7.04 -34.89 -29.08
C LYS A 62 6.20 -33.65 -29.45
N VAL A 63 6.64 -32.47 -29.02
CA VAL A 63 5.99 -31.17 -29.22
C VAL A 63 6.98 -30.29 -29.98
N ALA A 64 6.71 -30.04 -31.26
CA ALA A 64 7.70 -29.49 -32.21
C ALA A 64 7.72 -27.95 -32.25
N ASP A 65 6.78 -27.29 -31.58
CA ASP A 65 6.50 -25.86 -31.69
C ASP A 65 7.21 -25.01 -30.63
N GLU A 66 7.89 -25.60 -29.65
CA GLU A 66 8.63 -24.88 -28.62
C GLU A 66 10.15 -24.99 -28.81
N THR A 67 10.84 -23.85 -28.93
CA THR A 67 12.29 -23.81 -29.14
C THR A 67 13.08 -23.60 -27.85
N ILE A 68 14.38 -23.94 -27.87
CA ILE A 68 15.34 -23.60 -26.80
C ILE A 68 15.31 -22.09 -26.52
N ARG A 69 15.28 -21.29 -27.58
CA ARG A 69 15.25 -19.84 -27.49
C ARG A 69 14.01 -19.35 -26.74
N ASP A 70 12.83 -19.85 -27.09
CA ASP A 70 11.58 -19.43 -26.44
C ASP A 70 11.55 -19.87 -24.98
N THR A 71 12.07 -21.05 -24.67
CA THR A 71 12.17 -21.56 -23.29
C THR A 71 13.11 -20.70 -22.44
N LEU A 72 14.25 -20.26 -22.99
CA LEU A 72 15.16 -19.34 -22.29
C LEU A 72 14.51 -17.96 -22.05
N LEU A 73 13.76 -17.44 -23.02
CA LEU A 73 13.04 -16.18 -22.87
C LEU A 73 11.91 -16.29 -21.84
N ASP A 74 11.17 -17.40 -21.82
CA ASP A 74 10.15 -17.68 -20.81
C ASP A 74 10.77 -17.74 -19.40
N LEU A 75 11.90 -18.44 -19.25
CA LEU A 75 12.61 -18.53 -17.98
C LEU A 75 13.05 -17.15 -17.48
N ALA A 76 13.67 -16.34 -18.36
CA ALA A 76 14.03 -14.96 -18.05
C ALA A 76 12.80 -14.11 -17.67
N GLY A 77 11.68 -14.28 -18.37
CA GLY A 77 10.41 -13.62 -18.05
C GLY A 77 9.89 -13.97 -16.65
N TYR A 78 9.90 -15.25 -16.27
CA TYR A 78 9.53 -15.66 -14.92
C TYR A 78 10.47 -15.11 -13.85
N CYS A 79 11.77 -15.02 -14.12
CA CYS A 79 12.73 -14.39 -13.20
C CYS A 79 12.38 -12.91 -12.97
N VAL A 80 12.13 -12.15 -14.04
CA VAL A 80 11.74 -10.74 -13.95
C VAL A 80 10.43 -10.56 -13.19
N MET A 81 9.40 -11.36 -13.52
CA MET A 81 8.11 -11.30 -12.82
C MET A 81 8.22 -11.63 -11.34
N THR A 82 9.10 -12.58 -10.98
CA THR A 82 9.38 -12.94 -9.59
C THR A 82 10.06 -11.80 -8.84
N MET A 83 11.06 -11.17 -9.44
CA MET A 83 11.71 -9.99 -8.86
C MET A 83 10.71 -8.86 -8.61
N MET A 84 9.84 -8.58 -9.57
CA MET A 84 8.78 -7.57 -9.41
C MET A 84 7.88 -7.83 -8.20
N GLU A 85 7.57 -9.10 -7.89
CA GLU A 85 6.77 -9.44 -6.70
C GLU A 85 7.57 -9.34 -5.40
N LEU A 86 8.84 -9.73 -5.40
CA LEU A 86 9.72 -9.58 -4.24
C LEU A 86 9.93 -8.11 -3.88
N ASP A 87 10.17 -7.25 -4.88
CA ASP A 87 10.26 -5.81 -4.69
C ASP A 87 8.97 -5.23 -4.11
N ARG A 88 7.80 -5.64 -4.65
CA ARG A 88 6.48 -5.27 -4.09
C ARG A 88 6.32 -5.71 -2.64
N GLN A 89 6.74 -6.92 -2.28
CA GLN A 89 6.66 -7.41 -0.90
C GLN A 89 7.54 -6.57 0.03
N LYS A 90 8.75 -6.25 -0.39
CA LYS A 90 9.68 -5.40 0.35
C LYS A 90 9.12 -4.01 0.56
N ASP A 91 8.59 -3.38 -0.48
CA ASP A 91 7.97 -2.06 -0.39
C ASP A 91 6.77 -2.06 0.57
N ASN A 92 5.92 -3.09 0.49
CA ASN A 92 4.79 -3.25 1.41
C ASN A 92 5.23 -3.47 2.86
N ALA A 93 6.32 -4.21 3.08
CA ALA A 93 6.87 -4.42 4.42
C ALA A 93 7.44 -3.11 4.99
N ASN A 94 8.18 -2.35 4.19
CA ASN A 94 8.72 -1.04 4.57
C ASN A 94 7.60 -0.06 4.91
N GLN A 95 6.54 -0.04 4.09
CA GLN A 95 5.36 0.79 4.34
C GLN A 95 4.70 0.42 5.68
N LYS A 96 4.47 -0.87 5.94
CA LYS A 96 3.89 -1.32 7.23
C LYS A 96 4.76 -0.97 8.43
N ALA A 97 6.08 -1.13 8.29
CA ALA A 97 7.02 -0.78 9.35
C ALA A 97 6.98 0.72 9.66
N PHE A 98 6.93 1.57 8.63
CA PHE A 98 6.77 3.01 8.78
C PHE A 98 5.42 3.37 9.43
N GLU A 99 4.33 2.74 9.00
CA GLU A 99 3.00 2.94 9.60
C GLU A 99 2.97 2.60 11.08
N GLU A 100 3.63 1.52 11.49
CA GLU A 100 3.71 1.09 12.89
C GLU A 100 4.58 2.03 13.73
N GLN A 101 5.70 2.52 13.17
CA GLN A 101 6.54 3.54 13.81
C GLN A 101 5.75 4.82 14.08
N VAL A 102 5.05 5.33 13.07
CA VAL A 102 4.17 6.52 13.21
C VAL A 102 3.11 6.25 14.27
N ARG A 103 2.42 5.10 14.23
CA ARG A 103 1.41 4.76 15.24
C ARG A 103 1.98 4.79 16.66
N THR A 104 3.16 4.20 16.86
CA THR A 104 3.81 4.10 18.19
C THR A 104 4.20 5.50 18.70
N GLU A 105 4.80 6.32 17.84
CA GLU A 105 5.22 7.68 18.18
C GLU A 105 4.03 8.58 18.59
N TYR A 106 2.87 8.42 17.96
CA TYR A 106 1.65 9.18 18.31
C TYR A 106 0.78 8.53 19.40
N ALA A 107 0.98 7.25 19.73
CA ALA A 107 0.30 6.60 20.86
C ALA A 107 0.78 7.16 22.22
N ASP A 108 2.06 7.51 22.32
CA ASP A 108 2.66 8.09 23.53
C ASP A 108 2.24 9.54 23.80
N VAL A 109 1.69 10.23 22.79
CA VAL A 109 1.16 11.60 22.94
C VAL A 109 -0.25 11.59 23.55
N SER A 110 -1.07 10.57 23.25
CA SER A 110 -2.43 10.45 23.79
C SER A 110 -2.44 10.05 25.28
N ALA A 111 -1.39 9.41 25.79
CA ALA A 111 -1.31 9.01 27.20
C ALA A 111 -0.86 10.14 28.15
N LYS A 112 -0.40 11.28 27.61
CA LYS A 112 0.03 12.44 28.42
C LYS A 112 -1.05 13.51 28.61
N GLU A 113 -2.21 13.41 27.95
CA GLU A 113 -3.30 14.38 28.09
C GLU A 113 -4.39 13.97 29.09
N ASP A 114 -4.33 12.78 29.69
CA ASP A 114 -5.41 12.23 30.53
C ASP A 114 -5.24 12.47 32.05
N ASN A 115 -4.45 13.48 32.46
CA ASN A 115 -4.21 13.74 33.89
C ASN A 115 -4.25 15.22 34.30
N THR A 116 -5.24 15.97 33.83
CA THR A 116 -5.72 17.19 34.50
C THR A 116 -7.23 17.11 34.69
N LEU A 117 -7.63 16.63 35.87
CA LEU A 117 -8.96 16.78 36.46
C LEU A 117 -9.08 18.17 37.10
N ASP A 118 -10.29 18.74 37.01
CA ASP A 118 -10.88 19.82 37.83
C ASP A 118 -10.25 21.23 37.66
N ASP A 119 -11.00 22.33 37.51
CA ASP A 119 -12.18 22.74 38.27
C ASP A 119 -13.27 23.39 37.39
N GLY A 120 -14.53 23.04 37.64
CA GLY A 120 -15.69 23.67 37.00
C GLY A 120 -15.93 25.11 37.47
N GLU A 121 -16.09 26.04 36.53
CA GLU A 121 -16.40 27.44 36.83
C GLU A 121 -17.91 27.63 37.05
N LYS A 122 -18.32 27.91 38.29
CA LYS A 122 -19.69 28.32 38.63
C LYS A 122 -19.89 29.79 38.29
N ILE A 123 -20.89 30.12 37.48
CA ILE A 123 -21.29 31.50 37.22
C ILE A 123 -22.68 31.74 37.84
N VAL A 124 -22.74 32.67 38.80
CA VAL A 124 -23.99 33.14 39.42
C VAL A 124 -24.40 34.43 38.71
N LEU A 125 -25.57 34.45 38.08
CA LEU A 125 -26.15 35.65 37.49
C LEU A 125 -27.20 36.20 38.46
N HIS A 126 -27.01 37.44 38.92
CA HIS A 126 -27.99 38.16 39.74
C HIS A 126 -28.94 38.95 38.83
N ASP A 127 -30.24 38.82 39.06
CA ASP A 127 -31.27 39.64 38.43
C ASP A 127 -32.23 40.16 39.52
N GLU A 128 -32.38 41.47 39.67
CA GLU A 128 -32.90 42.13 40.87
C GLU A 128 -34.44 42.12 41.03
N GLU A 129 -35.21 41.46 40.16
CA GLU A 129 -36.69 41.45 40.27
C GLU A 129 -37.37 40.08 40.38
N LYS A 130 -36.66 38.95 40.21
CA LYS A 130 -37.21 37.61 40.48
C LYS A 130 -36.08 36.70 40.95
N GLY A 131 -36.09 36.35 42.23
CA GLY A 131 -34.98 35.66 42.93
C GLY A 131 -34.48 34.35 42.30
N ASP A 132 -33.38 33.85 42.88
CA ASP A 132 -32.53 32.76 42.40
C ASP A 132 -33.28 31.58 41.76
N MET A 133 -33.07 31.39 40.45
CA MET A 133 -33.49 30.19 39.73
C MET A 133 -32.25 29.38 39.32
N GLU A 134 -32.09 28.21 39.92
CA GLU A 134 -31.15 27.19 39.42
C GLU A 134 -31.69 26.62 38.10
N VAL A 135 -30.98 26.86 37.00
CA VAL A 135 -31.33 26.29 35.69
C VAL A 135 -30.22 25.33 35.26
N ASN A 136 -30.51 24.03 35.29
CA ASN A 136 -29.66 23.02 34.68
C ASN A 136 -30.01 22.91 33.20
N VAL A 137 -29.21 23.52 32.31
CA VAL A 137 -29.40 23.41 30.87
C VAL A 137 -28.53 22.25 30.35
N PRO A 138 -29.12 21.16 29.83
CA PRO A 138 -28.36 20.10 29.19
C PRO A 138 -27.82 20.61 27.85
N GLU A 139 -26.50 20.73 27.72
CA GLU A 139 -25.84 21.17 26.48
C GLU A 139 -25.85 20.05 25.43
N LYS A 140 -27.01 19.79 24.83
CA LYS A 140 -27.07 19.25 23.47
C LYS A 140 -27.11 20.44 22.52
N VAL A 141 -25.95 20.81 21.96
CA VAL A 141 -25.68 21.29 20.60
C VAL A 141 -24.36 22.08 20.61
N ALA A 142 -23.24 21.36 20.64
CA ALA A 142 -21.98 21.71 19.98
C ALA A 142 -20.98 20.59 20.30
N LYS A 143 -20.96 19.51 19.51
CA LYS A 143 -19.74 18.71 19.43
C LYS A 143 -18.71 19.60 18.75
N ALA A 144 -17.97 20.38 19.53
CA ALA A 144 -16.73 21.01 19.07
C ALA A 144 -15.84 19.85 18.58
N LYS A 145 -15.82 19.64 17.26
CA LYS A 145 -14.90 18.69 16.65
C LYS A 145 -13.52 19.19 17.01
N LYS A 146 -12.77 18.40 17.79
CA LYS A 146 -11.36 18.68 18.11
C LYS A 146 -10.66 19.15 16.81
N PRO A 147 -9.88 20.24 16.86
CA PRO A 147 -9.18 20.75 15.69
C PRO A 147 -8.34 19.64 15.08
N ILE A 148 -8.46 19.46 13.76
CA ILE A 148 -7.73 18.40 13.03
C ILE A 148 -6.26 18.77 13.04
N ASP A 149 -5.41 17.88 13.55
CA ASP A 149 -3.96 18.04 13.51
C ASP A 149 -3.46 17.94 12.06
N GLU A 150 -3.18 19.09 11.46
CA GLU A 150 -2.66 19.18 10.09
C GLU A 150 -1.28 18.54 9.94
N GLY A 151 -0.45 18.55 11.00
CA GLY A 151 0.85 17.90 11.04
C GLY A 151 0.71 16.39 10.90
N LYS A 152 -0.22 15.79 11.65
CA LYS A 152 -0.56 14.37 11.54
C LYS A 152 -1.10 14.01 10.15
N VAL A 153 -1.97 14.84 9.57
CA VAL A 153 -2.47 14.65 8.19
C VAL A 153 -1.33 14.65 7.18
N MET A 154 -0.39 15.59 7.30
CA MET A 154 0.74 15.70 6.36
C MET A 154 1.77 14.58 6.54
N ALA A 155 1.99 14.10 7.77
CA ALA A 155 2.81 12.92 8.03
C ALA A 155 2.22 11.66 7.36
N LEU A 156 0.93 11.41 7.55
CA LEU A 156 0.22 10.28 6.92
C LEU A 156 0.16 10.41 5.39
N TYR A 157 0.03 11.63 4.87
CA TYR A 157 0.07 11.88 3.42
C TYR A 157 1.47 11.63 2.83
N ARG A 158 2.55 12.07 3.50
CA ARG A 158 3.94 11.76 3.12
C ARG A 158 4.23 10.27 3.20
N ALA A 159 3.55 9.55 4.10
CA ALA A 159 3.52 8.09 4.18
C ALA A 159 2.77 7.42 3.01
N LYS A 160 2.33 8.17 1.99
CA LYS A 160 1.54 7.67 0.84
C LYS A 160 0.21 6.99 1.24
N TRP A 161 -0.38 7.32 2.39
CA TRP A 161 -1.73 6.87 2.69
C TRP A 161 -2.72 7.46 1.70
N SER A 162 -3.74 6.68 1.33
CA SER A 162 -4.85 7.22 0.56
C SER A 162 -5.61 8.25 1.40
N GLN A 163 -6.08 9.33 0.78
CA GLN A 163 -6.86 10.36 1.48
C GLN A 163 -8.09 9.77 2.20
N LYS A 164 -8.64 8.66 1.68
CA LYS A 164 -9.66 7.85 2.35
C LYS A 164 -9.20 7.33 3.71
N LYS A 165 -8.09 6.61 3.71
CA LYS A 165 -7.53 6.00 4.93
C LYS A 165 -7.16 7.07 5.96
N ILE A 166 -6.62 8.21 5.53
CA ILE A 166 -6.31 9.35 6.40
C ILE A 166 -7.60 9.95 6.99
N ALA A 167 -8.65 10.10 6.17
CA ALA A 167 -9.92 10.64 6.62
C ALA A 167 -10.60 9.74 7.67
N ASP A 168 -10.56 8.42 7.46
CA ASP A 168 -11.09 7.43 8.40
C ASP A 168 -10.30 7.47 9.74
N GLU A 169 -8.97 7.56 9.69
CA GLU A 169 -8.08 7.67 10.86
C GLU A 169 -8.28 8.99 11.63
N MET A 170 -8.49 10.10 10.92
CA MET A 170 -8.69 11.42 11.51
C MET A 170 -10.15 11.69 11.91
N GLY A 171 -11.06 10.72 11.69
CA GLY A 171 -12.48 10.86 11.98
C GLY A 171 -13.14 12.01 11.20
N CYS A 172 -12.67 12.31 9.99
CA CYS A 172 -13.12 13.45 9.18
C CYS A 172 -13.45 13.05 7.74
N SER A 173 -13.88 14.01 6.91
CA SER A 173 -14.17 13.75 5.49
C SER A 173 -12.91 13.81 4.62
N GLN A 174 -12.90 13.06 3.53
CA GLN A 174 -11.82 13.11 2.53
C GLN A 174 -11.64 14.51 1.94
N SER A 175 -12.74 15.25 1.74
CA SER A 175 -12.68 16.64 1.26
C SER A 175 -11.88 17.54 2.20
N LYS A 176 -11.99 17.32 3.52
CA LYS A 176 -11.23 18.07 4.54
C LYS A 176 -9.74 17.72 4.50
N ILE A 177 -9.39 16.44 4.33
CA ILE A 177 -8.00 16.01 4.14
C ILE A 177 -7.40 16.61 2.86
N CYS A 178 -8.14 16.61 1.76
CA CYS A 178 -7.71 17.20 0.49
C CYS A 178 -7.43 18.70 0.61
N GLN A 179 -8.26 19.44 1.37
CA GLN A 179 -8.04 20.86 1.65
C GLN A 179 -6.75 21.09 2.45
N ILE A 180 -6.51 20.30 3.49
CA ILE A 180 -5.31 20.40 4.34
C ILE A 180 -4.04 20.11 3.51
N ILE A 181 -4.06 19.06 2.69
CA ILE A 181 -2.93 18.71 1.82
C ILE A 181 -2.64 19.83 0.80
N LYS A 182 -3.67 20.47 0.24
CA LYS A 182 -3.50 21.58 -0.71
C LYS A 182 -2.97 22.85 -0.06
N ALA A 183 -3.36 23.12 1.19
CA ALA A 183 -2.88 24.29 1.93
C ALA A 183 -1.40 24.18 2.35
N ASN A 184 -0.89 22.95 2.45
CA ASN A 184 0.48 22.63 2.90
C ASN A 184 1.38 22.11 1.75
N ARG A 185 1.05 22.43 0.50
CA ARG A 185 1.75 22.01 -0.72
C ARG A 185 2.55 23.17 -1.32
#